data_AF-K2B895-F1
#
_entry.id   AF-K2B895-F1
#
_cell.length_a   1.000
_cell.length_b   1.000
_cell.length_c   1.000
_cell.angle_alpha   90.00
_cell.angle_beta   90.00
_cell.angle_gamma   90.00
#
_symmetry.space_group_name_H-M   'P 1'
#
loop_
_entity.id
_entity.type
_entity.pdbx_description
1 polymer ?
#
loop_
_entity_poly.entity_id
_entity_poly.type
_entity_poly.pdbx_seq_one_letter_code
_entity_poly.pdbx_strand_id
1 'polypeptide(L)'
;MNAVRGLSAEAAIVQLRFMKRIAALPVCKLIESGIANAEQNNKVKREKLWIKSIAVGDGLTLKRWKPRAMGRAVPIRKRASHVVVVLSDKAPVKAKAKSKSAK
;
A
#
# COMPACT_ATOMS: atom_id res chain seq x y z
N MET A 1 2.34 -5.44 3.12
CA MET A 1 1.64 -4.13 3.22
C MET A 1 0.45 -4.14 4.19
N ASN A 2 0.00 -5.28 4.70
CA ASN A 2 -1.13 -5.36 5.64
C ASN A 2 -0.93 -4.56 6.94
N ALA A 3 0.30 -4.19 7.27
CA ALA A 3 0.64 -3.45 8.48
C ALA A 3 -0.01 -2.05 8.57
N VAL A 4 -0.37 -1.44 7.44
CA VAL A 4 -0.85 -0.04 7.39
C VAL A 4 -2.34 0.07 7.07
N ARG A 5 -3.01 -1.05 6.83
CA ARG A 5 -4.42 -1.09 6.43
C ARG A 5 -5.31 -0.73 7.64
N GLY A 6 -6.24 0.20 7.45
CA GLY A 6 -7.18 0.62 8.51
C GLY A 6 -6.61 1.63 9.52
N LEU A 7 -5.38 2.08 9.34
CA LEU A 7 -4.82 3.19 10.13
C LEU A 7 -5.25 4.55 9.55
N SER A 8 -5.15 5.59 10.39
CA SER A 8 -5.21 6.97 9.92
C SER A 8 -4.00 7.27 9.02
N ALA A 9 -4.16 8.20 8.08
CA ALA A 9 -3.13 8.54 7.12
C ALA A 9 -1.85 9.06 7.81
N GLU A 10 -1.96 9.76 8.93
CA GLU A 10 -0.81 10.26 9.70
C GLU A 10 -0.09 9.15 10.46
N ALA A 11 -0.82 8.29 11.17
CA ALA A 11 -0.22 7.16 11.88
C ALA A 11 0.50 6.21 10.91
N ALA A 12 -0.09 6.02 9.72
CA ALA A 12 0.50 5.26 8.63
C ALA A 12 1.86 5.82 8.18
N ILE A 13 1.98 7.14 8.01
CA ILE A 13 3.23 7.80 7.63
C ILE A 13 4.29 7.60 8.70
N VAL A 14 3.94 7.83 9.97
CA VAL A 14 4.87 7.65 11.10
C VAL A 14 5.39 6.21 11.13
N GLN A 15 4.50 5.22 11.04
CA GLN A 15 4.89 3.82 11.06
C GLN A 15 5.78 3.44 9.87
N LEU A 16 5.48 3.95 8.68
CA LEU A 16 6.27 3.68 7.47
C LEU A 16 7.66 4.32 7.52
N ARG A 17 7.82 5.49 8.14
CA ARG A 17 9.13 6.15 8.29
C ARG A 17 10.12 5.31 9.09
N PHE A 18 9.65 4.60 10.12
CA PHE A 18 10.49 3.76 10.98
C PHE A 18 10.54 2.29 10.55
N MET A 19 9.81 1.90 9.49
CA MET A 19 9.79 0.51 9.04
C MET A 19 11.06 0.14 8.28
N LYS A 20 11.79 -0.89 8.75
CA LYS A 20 12.99 -1.44 8.10
C LYS A 20 12.67 -2.31 6.88
N ARG A 21 12.01 -1.74 5.86
CA ARG A 21 11.71 -2.40 4.58
C ARG A 21 11.93 -1.40 3.44
N ILE A 22 12.53 -1.87 2.34
CA ILE A 22 12.78 -1.05 1.14
C ILE A 22 11.46 -0.49 0.57
N ALA A 23 10.38 -1.27 0.66
CA ALA A 23 9.05 -0.85 0.20
C ALA A 23 8.41 0.27 1.03
N ALA A 24 8.96 0.64 2.19
CA ALA A 24 8.35 1.65 3.06
C ALA A 24 8.43 3.06 2.45
N LEU A 25 9.59 3.42 1.87
CA LEU A 25 9.81 4.72 1.23
C LEU A 25 8.82 5.00 0.08
N PRO A 26 8.67 4.14 -0.94
CA PRO A 26 7.75 4.41 -2.04
C PRO A 26 6.28 4.47 -1.59
N VAL A 27 5.89 3.66 -0.59
CA VAL A 27 4.52 3.68 -0.06
C VAL A 27 4.26 4.95 0.74
N CYS A 28 5.23 5.41 1.54
CA CYS A 28 5.13 6.66 2.28
C CYS A 28 4.88 7.84 1.32
N LYS A 29 5.69 7.93 0.26
CA LYS A 29 5.55 8.95 -0.78
C LYS A 29 4.18 8.89 -1.47
N LEU A 30 3.67 7.68 -1.73
CA LEU A 30 2.37 7.49 -2.36
C LEU A 30 1.21 7.91 -1.46
N ILE A 31 1.29 7.67 -0.15
CA ILE A 31 0.29 8.14 0.81
C ILE A 31 0.35 9.67 0.94
N GLU A 32 1.54 10.28 1.03
CA GLU A 32 1.71 11.73 1.06
C GLU A 32 1.12 12.40 -0.20
N SER A 33 1.35 11.82 -1.37
CA SER A 33 0.73 12.28 -2.62
C SER A 33 -0.79 12.10 -2.62
N GLY A 34 -1.29 11.00 -2.07
CA GLY A 34 -2.74 10.77 -1.93
C GLY A 34 -3.42 11.79 -1.02
N ILE A 35 -2.78 12.18 0.09
CA ILE A 35 -3.27 13.23 0.99
C ILE A 35 -3.34 14.56 0.25
N ALA A 36 -2.26 14.95 -0.44
CA ALA A 36 -2.23 16.20 -1.20
C ALA A 36 -3.35 16.27 -2.26
N ASN A 37 -3.61 15.15 -2.95
CA ASN A 37 -4.71 15.07 -3.92
C ASN A 37 -6.09 15.21 -3.25
N ALA A 38 -6.28 14.61 -2.08
CA ALA A 38 -7.53 14.70 -1.33
C ALA A 38 -7.77 16.12 -0.76
N GLU A 39 -6.72 16.80 -0.32
CA GLU A 39 -6.78 18.19 0.13
C GLU A 39 -7.15 19.12 -1.02
N GLN A 40 -6.49 18.99 -2.17
CA GLN A 40 -6.68 19.89 -3.30
C GLN A 40 -8.03 19.69 -4.01
N ASN A 41 -8.40 18.44 -4.30
CA ASN A 41 -9.57 18.17 -5.13
C ASN A 41 -10.85 18.01 -4.30
N ASN A 42 -10.75 17.42 -3.11
CA ASN A 42 -11.90 17.08 -2.29
C ASN A 42 -12.05 17.98 -1.05
N LYS A 43 -11.11 18.92 -0.82
CA LYS A 43 -11.10 19.85 0.32
C LYS A 43 -11.23 19.16 1.68
N VAL A 44 -10.71 17.93 1.77
CA VAL A 44 -10.75 17.12 2.98
C VAL A 44 -9.55 17.48 3.86
N LYS A 45 -9.77 17.60 5.17
CA LYS A 45 -8.67 17.76 6.13
C LYS A 45 -7.89 16.46 6.32
N ARG A 46 -6.57 16.56 6.36
CA ARG A 46 -5.62 15.46 6.58
C ARG A 46 -5.98 14.51 7.71
N GLU A 47 -6.42 15.06 8.83
CA GLU A 47 -6.76 14.32 10.06
C GLU A 47 -7.93 13.34 9.89
N LYS A 48 -8.82 13.61 8.92
CA LYS A 48 -10.01 12.79 8.66
C LYS A 48 -9.74 11.64 7.68
N LEU A 49 -8.56 11.60 7.06
CA LEU A 49 -8.22 10.60 6.06
C LEU A 49 -7.77 9.30 6.70
N TRP A 50 -8.32 8.19 6.22
CA TRP A 50 -7.96 6.84 6.62
C TRP A 50 -7.70 5.97 5.40
N ILE A 51 -6.85 4.97 5.60
CA ILE A 51 -6.50 4.01 4.57
C ILE A 51 -7.57 2.92 4.53
N LYS A 52 -8.49 3.03 3.58
CA LYS A 52 -9.57 2.04 3.38
C LYS A 52 -9.01 0.73 2.85
N SER A 53 -8.21 0.79 1.78
CA SER A 53 -7.61 -0.40 1.19
C SER A 53 -6.28 -0.09 0.54
N ILE A 54 -5.37 -1.06 0.64
CA ILE A 54 -4.12 -1.09 -0.11
C ILE A 54 -4.06 -2.43 -0.82
N ALA A 55 -3.88 -2.37 -2.14
CA ALA A 55 -3.69 -3.51 -3.00
C ALA A 55 -2.36 -3.40 -3.75
N VAL A 56 -1.69 -4.53 -3.92
CA VAL A 56 -0.44 -4.65 -4.68
C VAL A 56 -0.68 -5.72 -5.73
N GLY A 57 -0.61 -5.31 -7.00
CA GLY A 57 -0.66 -6.20 -8.14
C GLY A 57 0.73 -6.47 -8.72
N ASP A 58 0.78 -7.40 -9.66
CA ASP A 58 1.97 -7.65 -10.46
C ASP A 58 2.14 -6.56 -11.52
N GLY A 59 3.39 -6.14 -11.73
CA GLY A 59 3.78 -5.24 -12.81
C GLY A 59 4.63 -5.95 -13.86
N LEU A 60 5.19 -5.15 -14.78
CA LEU A 60 6.05 -5.69 -15.83
C LEU A 60 7.25 -6.44 -15.23
N THR A 61 7.54 -7.61 -15.79
CA THR A 61 8.71 -8.40 -15.39
C THR A 61 9.81 -8.27 -16.44
N LEU A 62 10.91 -7.63 -16.06
CA LEU A 62 12.07 -7.51 -16.94
C LEU A 62 12.89 -8.80 -16.93
N LYS A 63 13.13 -9.37 -18.11
CA LYS A 63 14.02 -10.52 -18.29
C LYS A 63 15.47 -10.03 -18.41
N ARG A 64 16.36 -10.55 -17.59
CA ARG A 64 17.82 -10.35 -17.62
C ARG A 64 18.50 -11.71 -17.65
N TRP A 65 19.74 -11.78 -18.10
CA TRP A 65 20.52 -13.00 -18.11
C TRP A 65 21.72 -12.86 -17.17
N LYS A 66 22.02 -13.91 -16.42
CA LYS A 66 23.24 -13.98 -15.60
C LYS A 66 24.12 -15.13 -16.10
N PRO A 67 25.40 -14.88 -16.41
CA PRO A 67 26.32 -15.93 -16.79
C PRO A 67 26.54 -16.92 -15.63
N ARG A 68 26.70 -18.20 -15.98
CA ARG A 68 26.98 -19.31 -15.07
C ARG A 68 28.06 -20.22 -15.68
N ALA A 69 28.59 -21.11 -14.85
CA ALA A 69 29.60 -22.09 -15.25
C ALA A 69 29.17 -22.91 -16.48
N MET A 70 30.16 -23.42 -17.21
CA MET A 70 29.98 -24.21 -18.44
C MET A 70 29.23 -23.48 -19.56
N GLY A 71 29.48 -22.17 -19.76
CA GLY A 71 28.88 -21.38 -20.85
C GLY A 71 27.36 -21.20 -20.76
N ARG A 72 26.75 -21.47 -19.59
CA ARG A 72 25.28 -21.41 -19.41
C ARG A 72 24.84 -20.00 -19.03
N ALA A 73 23.67 -19.59 -19.53
CA ALA A 73 22.99 -18.37 -19.11
C ALA A 73 21.66 -18.73 -18.44
N VAL A 74 21.45 -18.23 -17.22
CA VAL A 74 20.16 -18.40 -16.51
C VAL A 74 19.37 -17.09 -16.50
N PRO A 75 18.04 -17.14 -16.64
CA PRO A 75 17.22 -15.94 -16.63
C PRO A 75 17.04 -15.42 -15.18
N ILE A 76 17.30 -14.14 -14.98
CA ILE A 76 16.87 -13.37 -13.81
C ILE A 76 15.62 -12.58 -14.19
N ARG A 77 14.55 -12.75 -13.42
CA ARG A 77 13.31 -11.98 -13.55
C ARG A 77 13.32 -10.83 -12.54
N LYS A 78 13.45 -9.59 -13.02
CA LYS A 78 13.28 -8.38 -12.19
C LYS A 78 11.80 -7.99 -12.24
N ARG A 79 11.05 -8.39 -11.21
CA ARG A 79 9.61 -8.14 -11.10
C ARG A 79 9.36 -6.73 -10.57
N ALA A 80 8.47 -6.00 -11.22
CA ALA A 80 7.87 -4.77 -10.68
C ALA A 80 6.48 -5.05 -10.11
N SER A 81 5.90 -4.08 -9.42
CA SER A 81 4.57 -4.18 -8.82
C SER A 81 3.81 -2.87 -9.03
N HIS A 82 2.50 -2.96 -9.23
CA HIS A 82 1.60 -1.81 -9.21
C HIS A 82 0.96 -1.70 -7.83
N VAL A 83 1.04 -0.52 -7.20
CA VAL A 83 0.50 -0.27 -5.87
C VAL A 83 -0.69 0.67 -6.01
N VAL A 84 -1.83 0.27 -5.47
CA VAL A 84 -3.06 1.07 -5.44
C VAL A 84 -3.45 1.30 -4.00
N VAL A 85 -3.65 2.57 -3.63
CA VAL A 85 -4.11 2.98 -2.31
C VAL A 85 -5.41 3.75 -2.46
N VAL A 86 -6.38 3.38 -1.62
CA VAL A 86 -7.68 4.05 -1.53
C VAL A 86 -7.77 4.71 -0.17
N LEU A 87 -7.83 6.04 -0.18
CA LEU A 87 -8.12 6.86 0.99
C LEU A 87 -9.62 7.16 1.05
N SER A 88 -10.12 7.39 2.23
CA SER A 88 -11.52 7.81 2.45
C SER A 88 -11.59 8.67 3.71
N ASP A 89 -12.76 9.28 3.97
CA ASP A 89 -12.97 10.22 5.08
C ASP A 89 -13.85 9.63 6.19
N LYS A 90 -14.57 8.54 5.89
CA LYS A 90 -15.47 7.84 6.83
C LYS A 90 -14.75 6.79 7.68
N ALA A 91 -14.46 7.03 8.95
CA ALA A 91 -13.84 6.02 9.83
C ALA A 91 -14.35 4.58 9.59
N PRO A 92 -13.47 3.55 9.61
CA PRO A 92 -13.84 2.20 9.24
C PRO A 92 -14.94 1.70 10.18
N VAL A 93 -16.16 1.61 9.67
CA VAL A 93 -17.28 1.03 10.40
C VAL A 93 -17.01 -0.45 10.53
N LYS A 94 -16.53 -0.90 11.71
CA LYS A 94 -16.56 -2.31 12.07
C LYS A 94 -18.02 -2.75 11.99
N ALA A 95 -18.36 -3.51 10.96
CA ALA A 95 -19.71 -4.04 10.80
C ALA A 95 -20.09 -4.77 12.09
N LYS A 96 -21.17 -4.34 12.74
CA LYS A 96 -21.72 -4.98 13.93
C LYS A 96 -21.92 -6.47 13.61
N ALA A 97 -21.30 -7.34 14.42
CA ALA A 97 -21.51 -8.77 14.34
C ALA A 97 -23.02 -9.04 14.36
N LYS A 98 -23.54 -9.72 13.34
CA LYS A 98 -24.92 -10.21 13.36
C LYS A 98 -25.03 -11.13 14.58
N SER A 99 -25.78 -10.71 15.59
CA SER A 99 -26.26 -11.60 16.65
C SER A 99 -26.99 -12.75 15.96
N LYS A 100 -26.49 -13.97 16.13
CA LYS A 100 -27.24 -15.16 15.77
C LYS A 100 -28.44 -15.20 16.72
N SER A 101 -29.60 -14.74 16.25
CA SER A 101 -30.87 -14.97 16.93
C SER A 101 -31.16 -16.47 16.86
N ALA A 102 -31.33 -17.05 18.05
CA ALA A 102 -31.71 -18.42 18.28
C ALA A 102 -33.02 -18.77 17.54
N LYS A 103 -33.03 -19.92 16.88
CA LYS A 103 -34.18 -20.83 16.83
C LYS A 103 -33.66 -22.25 16.62
#